data_AF-A0A7L4YML5-F1
#
_entry.id   AF-A0A7L4YML5-F1
#
_cell.length_a   1.000
_cell.length_b   1.000
_cell.length_c   1.000
_cell.angle_alpha   90.00
_cell.angle_beta   90.00
_cell.angle_gamma   90.00
#
_symmetry.space_group_name_H-M   'P 1'
#
loop_
_entity.id
_entity.type
_entity.pdbx_description
1 polymer ?
#
loop_
_entity_poly.entity_id
_entity_poly.type
_entity_poly.pdbx_seq_one_letter_code
_entity_poly.pdbx_strand_id
1 'polypeptide(L)'
;MRRIATLDVLRGVALAGILTVNAIPLLITEPSGEGNPVSLALSLWVQERFFPIFSLLFGIGFGLMMLSAERRGLPARPALARRFGFLLVLGALHQILQPGEALLPYAVCGLALLLPASFLPRWAIAALAVPALVAAVMVGGMLAIPAMFLIGYALVQYGVIARLTGPGAVVTSAGLLAVVAVATPPLLSWLAAHPAQIGFHPMSAAAGLVMALGYVCLVVLAMNTPLKSALSAVFTPLGRMALTNYLGATLLLWAIMPFTTQLGIADSTDGMLRMLGVCLGILIAQWIFSTLWLRRFGQGPVEKLWRQVTWGRPRWQDEAKATGDAAWTQRTTASSSI
;
A
#
# COMPACT_ATOMS: atom_id res chain seq x y z
N MET A 1 -11.43 -17.99 3.54
CA MET A 1 -10.16 -17.39 3.99
C MET A 1 -10.46 -16.42 5.12
N ARG A 2 -9.86 -16.62 6.30
CA ARG A 2 -9.96 -15.67 7.42
C ARG A 2 -9.16 -14.41 7.06
N ARG A 3 -9.72 -13.22 7.28
CA ARG A 3 -9.00 -11.95 7.08
C ARG A 3 -7.78 -11.91 7.99
N ILE A 4 -6.66 -11.40 7.47
CA ILE A 4 -5.42 -11.23 8.24
C ILE A 4 -5.39 -9.78 8.73
N ALA A 5 -5.84 -9.55 9.97
CA ALA A 5 -5.92 -8.22 10.56
C ALA A 5 -4.58 -7.47 10.51
N THR A 6 -3.46 -8.19 10.71
CA THR A 6 -2.10 -7.63 10.63
C THR A 6 -1.80 -6.98 9.28
N LEU A 7 -2.27 -7.55 8.16
CA LEU A 7 -2.05 -6.96 6.84
C LEU A 7 -2.86 -5.67 6.65
N ASP A 8 -4.09 -5.62 7.18
CA ASP A 8 -4.91 -4.41 7.13
C ASP A 8 -4.29 -3.31 8.00
N VAL A 9 -3.79 -3.63 9.20
CA VAL A 9 -3.06 -2.68 10.07
C VAL A 9 -1.79 -2.17 9.40
N LEU A 10 -0.96 -3.06 8.86
CA LEU A 10 0.27 -2.69 8.15
C LEU A 10 -0.01 -1.74 6.97
N ARG A 11 -1.09 -1.97 6.22
CA ARG A 11 -1.52 -1.04 5.15
C ARG A 11 -1.91 0.32 5.70
N GLY A 12 -2.66 0.36 6.81
CA GLY A 12 -3.06 1.61 7.45
C GLY A 12 -1.86 2.42 7.97
N VAL A 13 -0.90 1.75 8.61
CA VAL A 13 0.35 2.37 9.07
C VAL A 13 1.17 2.90 7.90
N ALA A 14 1.34 2.09 6.84
CA ALA A 14 2.06 2.51 5.64
C ALA A 14 1.40 3.71 4.96
N LEU A 15 0.07 3.75 4.92
CA LEU A 15 -0.68 4.87 4.36
C LEU A 15 -0.45 6.17 5.15
N ALA A 16 -0.44 6.09 6.49
CA ALA A 16 -0.16 7.25 7.34
C ALA A 16 1.23 7.83 7.07
N GLY A 17 2.25 6.96 6.95
CA GLY A 17 3.59 7.40 6.57
C GLY A 17 3.69 7.97 5.16
N ILE A 18 3.03 7.36 4.18
CA ILE A 18 2.99 7.85 2.79
C ILE A 18 2.33 9.22 2.70
N LEU A 19 1.24 9.48 3.43
CA LEU A 19 0.62 10.79 3.49
C LEU A 19 1.63 11.86 3.93
N THR A 20 2.39 11.61 5.00
CA THR A 20 3.37 12.56 5.53
C THR A 20 4.47 12.86 4.50
N VAL A 21 4.97 11.85 3.80
CA VAL A 21 6.00 12.05 2.76
C VAL A 21 5.42 12.84 1.58
N ASN A 22 4.20 12.53 1.18
CA ASN A 22 3.52 13.19 0.06
C ASN A 22 3.11 14.63 0.36
N ALA A 23 2.90 14.97 1.62
CA ALA A 23 2.56 16.33 2.03
C ALA A 23 3.71 17.31 1.80
N ILE A 24 4.97 16.87 1.91
CA ILE A 24 6.15 17.73 1.72
C ILE A 24 6.16 18.36 0.32
N PRO A 25 6.24 17.60 -0.79
CA PRO A 25 6.30 18.21 -2.13
C PRO A 25 5.00 18.91 -2.56
N LEU A 26 3.87 18.65 -1.90
CA LEU A 26 2.59 19.31 -2.22
C LEU A 26 2.36 20.60 -1.44
N LEU A 27 2.79 20.67 -0.18
CA LEU A 27 2.47 21.78 0.72
C LEU A 27 3.67 22.70 0.98
N ILE A 28 4.89 22.27 0.67
CA ILE A 28 6.11 23.05 0.83
C ILE A 28 6.61 23.47 -0.55
N THR A 29 6.31 24.70 -0.92
CA THR A 29 6.62 25.25 -2.24
C THR A 29 8.00 25.90 -2.31
N GLU A 30 8.53 26.39 -1.20
CA GLU A 30 9.86 27.01 -1.12
C GLU A 30 10.70 26.36 -0.02
N PRO A 31 11.73 25.57 -0.37
CA PRO A 31 12.73 25.14 0.59
C PRO A 31 13.45 26.36 1.14
N SER A 32 13.58 26.45 2.46
CA SER A 32 14.16 27.63 3.11
C SER A 32 15.69 27.69 2.93
N GLY A 33 16.30 26.57 2.54
CA GLY A 33 17.75 26.40 2.49
C GLY A 33 18.40 26.27 3.87
N GLU A 34 17.65 26.52 4.95
CA GLU A 34 18.09 26.31 6.31
C GLU A 34 17.80 24.86 6.73
N GLY A 35 18.81 24.20 7.30
CA GLY A 35 18.66 22.83 7.81
C GLY A 35 17.71 22.81 9.01
N ASN A 36 16.45 22.47 8.80
CA ASN A 36 15.46 22.32 9.87
C ASN A 36 15.53 20.90 10.48
N PRO A 37 15.61 20.77 11.83
CA PRO A 37 15.67 19.46 12.48
C PRO A 37 14.45 18.56 12.19
N VAL A 38 13.26 19.15 11.96
CA VAL A 38 12.06 18.38 11.65
C VAL A 38 12.12 17.79 10.25
N SER A 39 12.55 18.58 9.25
CA SER A 39 12.72 18.06 7.88
C SER A 39 13.83 17.01 7.83
N LEU A 40 14.93 17.21 8.54
CA LEU A 40 15.97 16.19 8.70
C LEU A 40 15.41 14.91 9.34
N ALA A 41 14.66 15.00 10.43
CA ALA A 41 14.05 13.83 11.07
C ALA A 41 13.10 13.08 10.11
N LEU A 42 12.26 13.80 9.35
CA LEU A 42 11.39 13.18 8.33
C LEU A 42 12.20 12.52 7.21
N SER A 43 13.29 13.17 6.76
CA SER A 43 14.18 12.66 5.72
C SER A 43 15.00 11.43 6.14
N LEU A 44 15.18 11.21 7.45
CA LEU A 44 15.90 10.05 8.00
C LEU A 44 14.95 8.91 8.37
N TRP A 45 13.79 9.22 8.95
CA TRP A 45 12.90 8.21 9.54
C TRP A 45 11.67 7.89 8.70
N VAL A 46 11.22 8.79 7.82
CA VAL A 46 9.92 8.65 7.15
C VAL A 46 10.06 8.49 5.63
N GLN A 47 10.80 9.38 4.98
CA GLN A 47 10.95 9.44 3.51
C GLN A 47 11.41 8.09 2.92
N GLU A 48 10.83 7.54 1.86
CA GLU A 48 11.27 6.23 1.29
C GLU A 48 11.16 4.98 2.19
N ARG A 49 10.82 5.07 3.49
CA ARG A 49 10.70 3.88 4.38
C ARG A 49 9.34 3.18 4.28
N PHE A 50 8.27 3.93 4.06
CA PHE A 50 6.91 3.36 3.99
C PHE A 50 6.54 2.82 2.60
N PHE A 51 7.25 3.28 1.57
CA PHE A 51 7.02 2.87 0.20
C PHE A 51 7.37 1.39 -0.06
N PRO A 52 8.52 0.85 0.41
CA PRO A 52 8.80 -0.58 0.36
C PRO A 52 7.77 -1.44 1.09
N ILE A 53 7.26 -0.98 2.25
CA ILE A 53 6.20 -1.69 3.00
C ILE A 53 4.94 -1.79 2.13
N PHE A 54 4.50 -0.68 1.55
CA PHE A 54 3.32 -0.67 0.69
C PHE A 54 3.53 -1.52 -0.57
N SER A 55 4.73 -1.47 -1.16
CA SER A 55 5.10 -2.32 -2.32
C SER A 55 5.05 -3.81 -1.97
N LEU A 56 5.64 -4.20 -0.84
CA LEU A 56 5.64 -5.58 -0.35
C LEU A 56 4.21 -6.09 -0.11
N LEU A 57 3.38 -5.28 0.54
CA LEU A 57 1.97 -5.59 0.82
C LEU A 57 1.14 -5.71 -0.46
N PHE A 58 1.51 -5.00 -1.51
CA PHE A 58 0.90 -5.12 -2.83
C PHE A 58 1.26 -6.46 -3.50
N GLY A 59 2.53 -6.86 -3.47
CA GLY A 59 2.99 -8.19 -3.91
C GLY A 59 2.33 -9.34 -3.13
N ILE A 60 2.19 -9.19 -1.80
CA ILE A 60 1.43 -10.13 -0.97
C ILE A 60 -0.04 -10.17 -1.40
N GLY A 61 -0.65 -9.00 -1.62
CA GLY A 61 -2.03 -8.88 -2.10
C GLY A 61 -2.27 -9.56 -3.44
N PHE A 62 -1.29 -9.47 -4.35
CA PHE A 62 -1.27 -10.18 -5.61
C PHE A 62 -1.27 -11.71 -5.42
N GLY A 63 -0.32 -12.22 -4.63
CA GLY A 63 -0.22 -13.66 -4.36
C GLY A 63 -1.47 -14.23 -3.70
N LEU A 64 -2.03 -13.52 -2.71
CA LEU A 64 -3.27 -13.92 -2.04
C LEU A 64 -4.47 -13.93 -3.00
N MET A 65 -4.49 -13.01 -3.96
CA MET A 65 -5.54 -12.98 -4.98
C MET A 65 -5.43 -14.18 -5.94
N MET A 66 -4.23 -14.53 -6.39
CA MET A 66 -3.97 -15.73 -7.20
C MET A 66 -4.50 -16.98 -6.50
N LEU A 67 -4.07 -17.21 -5.25
CA LEU A 67 -4.53 -18.34 -4.43
C LEU A 67 -6.04 -18.32 -4.18
N SER A 68 -6.67 -17.14 -4.13
CA SER A 68 -8.13 -17.03 -3.97
C SER A 68 -8.87 -17.29 -5.28
N ALA A 69 -8.28 -16.96 -6.43
CA ALA A 69 -8.86 -17.20 -7.75
C ALA A 69 -8.88 -18.70 -8.05
N GLU A 70 -7.74 -19.36 -7.83
CA GLU A 70 -7.55 -20.81 -8.02
C GLU A 70 -8.53 -21.61 -7.16
N ARG A 71 -8.67 -21.26 -5.88
CA ARG A 71 -9.64 -21.89 -4.97
C ARG A 71 -11.10 -21.72 -5.39
N ARG A 72 -11.42 -20.71 -6.21
CA ARG A 72 -12.76 -20.42 -6.69
C ARG A 72 -12.99 -20.90 -8.13
N GLY A 73 -11.98 -21.50 -8.77
CA GLY A 73 -12.03 -21.87 -10.19
C GLY A 73 -12.20 -20.67 -11.13
N LEU A 74 -11.77 -19.47 -10.72
CA LEU A 74 -11.88 -18.25 -11.53
C LEU A 74 -10.60 -17.98 -12.31
N PRO A 75 -10.70 -17.41 -13.54
CA PRO A 75 -9.52 -17.09 -14.35
C PRO A 75 -8.72 -15.95 -13.71
N ALA A 76 -7.63 -16.29 -13.02
CA ALA A 76 -6.84 -15.36 -12.21
C ALA A 76 -6.13 -14.28 -13.05
N ARG A 77 -5.51 -14.69 -14.18
CA ARG A 77 -4.65 -13.82 -15.00
C ARG A 77 -5.42 -12.72 -15.74
N PRO A 78 -6.58 -12.97 -16.38
CA PRO A 78 -7.41 -11.90 -16.93
C PRO A 78 -7.97 -10.97 -15.84
N ALA A 79 -8.31 -11.51 -14.67
CA ALA A 79 -8.72 -10.69 -13.53
C ALA A 79 -7.60 -9.75 -13.08
N LEU A 80 -6.36 -10.24 -13.04
CA LEU A 80 -5.16 -9.43 -12.77
C LEU A 80 -4.90 -8.36 -13.82
N ALA A 81 -4.98 -8.70 -15.11
CA ALA A 81 -4.78 -7.75 -16.18
C ALA A 81 -5.80 -6.59 -16.09
N ARG A 82 -7.08 -6.89 -15.85
CA ARG A 82 -8.12 -5.87 -15.61
C ARG A 82 -7.85 -5.03 -14.37
N ARG A 83 -7.43 -5.68 -13.27
CA ARG A 83 -7.09 -5.02 -12.00
C ARG A 83 -5.97 -3.99 -12.17
N PHE A 84 -4.90 -4.36 -12.87
CA PHE A 84 -3.78 -3.45 -13.11
C PHE A 84 -4.08 -2.44 -14.21
N GLY A 85 -4.85 -2.79 -15.25
CA GLY A 85 -5.34 -1.84 -16.24
C GLY A 85 -6.19 -0.73 -15.61
N PHE A 86 -7.06 -1.08 -14.65
CA PHE A 86 -7.79 -0.07 -13.87
C PHE A 86 -6.85 0.84 -13.06
N LEU A 87 -5.85 0.27 -12.39
CA LEU A 87 -4.87 1.05 -11.65
C LEU A 87 -4.00 1.92 -12.56
N LEU A 88 -3.73 1.47 -13.79
CA LEU A 88 -2.97 2.23 -14.79
C LEU A 88 -3.73 3.50 -15.20
N VAL A 89 -5.02 3.37 -15.50
CA VAL A 89 -5.88 4.53 -15.82
C VAL A 89 -5.97 5.47 -14.61
N LEU A 90 -6.21 4.92 -13.42
CA LEU A 90 -6.33 5.70 -12.20
C LEU A 90 -5.01 6.44 -11.86
N GLY A 91 -3.86 5.77 -12.02
CA GLY A 91 -2.53 6.36 -11.80
C GLY A 91 -2.22 7.42 -12.84
N ALA A 92 -2.52 7.19 -14.11
CA ALA A 92 -2.33 8.19 -15.17
C ALA A 92 -3.13 9.48 -14.91
N LEU A 93 -4.37 9.36 -14.42
CA LEU A 93 -5.17 10.52 -14.00
C LEU A 93 -4.62 11.17 -12.74
N HIS A 94 -4.21 10.37 -11.76
CA HIS A 94 -3.72 10.84 -10.46
C HIS A 94 -2.36 11.54 -10.56
N GLN A 95 -1.53 11.15 -11.52
CA GLN A 95 -0.23 11.77 -11.76
C GLN A 95 -0.33 13.25 -12.17
N ILE A 96 -1.47 13.68 -12.69
CA ILE A 96 -1.77 15.10 -12.98
C ILE A 96 -1.85 15.91 -11.69
N LEU A 97 -2.41 15.33 -10.62
CA LEU A 97 -2.55 15.98 -9.32
C LEU A 97 -1.28 15.87 -8.47
N GLN A 98 -0.58 14.74 -8.60
CA GLN A 98 0.63 14.47 -7.82
C GLN A 98 1.68 13.78 -8.70
N PRO A 99 2.63 14.55 -9.25
CA PRO A 99 3.78 13.97 -9.95
C PRO A 99 4.59 13.05 -9.02
N GLY A 100 5.09 11.94 -9.56
CA GLY A 100 5.85 10.95 -8.78
C GLY A 100 5.01 10.04 -7.88
N GLU A 101 3.69 9.97 -8.11
CA GLU A 101 2.80 9.09 -7.36
C GLU A 101 3.09 7.58 -7.57
N ALA A 102 2.61 6.76 -6.65
CA ALA A 102 3.01 5.35 -6.54
C ALA A 102 2.16 4.40 -7.41
N LEU A 103 0.92 4.75 -7.73
CA LEU A 103 -0.08 3.91 -8.35
C LEU A 103 0.28 3.54 -9.80
N LEU A 104 0.76 4.48 -10.60
CA LEU A 104 1.17 4.25 -11.98
C LEU A 104 2.39 3.31 -12.05
N PRO A 105 3.50 3.54 -11.32
CA PRO A 105 4.58 2.56 -11.21
C PRO A 105 4.10 1.17 -10.76
N TYR A 106 3.13 1.11 -9.84
CA TYR A 106 2.59 -0.16 -9.34
C TYR A 106 1.76 -0.88 -10.40
N ALA A 107 0.99 -0.14 -11.20
CA ALA A 107 0.23 -0.70 -12.30
C ALA A 107 1.15 -1.24 -13.40
N VAL A 108 2.19 -0.47 -13.77
CA VAL A 108 3.20 -0.87 -14.75
C VAL A 108 3.96 -2.11 -14.27
N CYS A 109 4.50 -2.10 -13.04
CA CYS A 109 5.16 -3.28 -12.47
C CYS A 109 4.19 -4.47 -12.34
N GLY A 110 2.93 -4.22 -12.02
CA GLY A 110 1.90 -5.26 -11.98
C GLY A 110 1.72 -5.98 -13.32
N LEU A 111 1.63 -5.21 -14.42
CA LEU A 111 1.45 -5.73 -15.78
C LEU A 111 2.74 -6.30 -16.37
N ALA A 112 3.84 -5.59 -16.26
CA ALA A 112 5.10 -5.93 -16.91
C ALA A 112 5.91 -6.98 -16.15
N LEU A 113 5.75 -7.08 -14.82
CA LEU A 113 6.53 -8.00 -13.99
C LEU A 113 5.66 -9.08 -13.33
N LEU A 114 4.67 -8.69 -12.51
CA LEU A 114 3.91 -9.68 -11.73
C LEU A 114 3.04 -10.58 -12.60
N LEU A 115 2.41 -10.04 -13.66
CA LEU A 115 1.57 -10.82 -14.55
C LEU A 115 2.38 -11.90 -15.29
N PRO A 116 3.55 -11.63 -15.93
CA PRO A 116 4.44 -12.67 -16.43
C PRO A 116 4.97 -13.60 -15.34
N ALA A 117 5.34 -13.07 -14.17
CA ALA A 117 5.80 -13.89 -13.05
C ALA A 117 4.75 -14.90 -12.56
N SER A 118 3.45 -14.65 -12.80
CA SER A 118 2.36 -15.59 -12.48
C SER A 118 2.37 -16.89 -13.29
N PHE A 119 3.19 -16.97 -14.34
CA PHE A 119 3.41 -18.18 -15.13
C PHE A 119 4.64 -18.96 -14.69
N LEU A 120 5.49 -18.36 -13.85
CA LEU A 120 6.74 -18.96 -13.41
C LEU A 120 6.53 -19.86 -12.19
N PRO A 121 7.37 -20.90 -12.01
CA PRO A 121 7.38 -21.68 -10.79
C PRO A 121 7.89 -20.85 -9.61
N ARG A 122 7.47 -21.21 -8.38
CA ARG A 122 7.81 -20.48 -7.13
C ARG A 122 9.31 -20.21 -6.93
N TRP A 123 10.17 -21.14 -7.34
CA TRP A 123 11.62 -21.00 -7.20
C TRP A 123 12.17 -19.93 -8.15
N ALA A 124 11.63 -19.80 -9.37
CA ALA A 124 12.06 -18.81 -10.33
C ALA A 124 11.68 -17.40 -9.88
N ILE A 125 10.50 -17.24 -9.26
CA ILE A 125 10.07 -15.98 -8.63
C ILE A 125 11.04 -15.59 -7.52
N ALA A 126 11.42 -16.53 -6.65
CA ALA A 126 12.41 -16.28 -5.60
C ALA A 126 13.80 -15.96 -6.16
N ALA A 127 14.23 -16.67 -7.21
CA ALA A 127 15.50 -16.42 -7.89
C ALA A 127 15.53 -15.04 -8.56
N LEU A 128 14.41 -14.57 -9.14
CA LEU A 128 14.26 -13.23 -9.72
C LEU A 128 14.21 -12.12 -8.66
N ALA A 129 13.71 -12.43 -7.46
CA ALA A 129 13.61 -11.46 -6.38
C ALA A 129 14.99 -10.99 -5.89
N VAL A 130 16.01 -11.86 -5.90
CA VAL A 130 17.38 -11.56 -5.46
C VAL A 130 18.07 -10.48 -6.32
N PRO A 131 18.24 -10.66 -7.65
CA PRO A 131 18.85 -9.63 -8.48
C PRO A 131 18.00 -8.34 -8.52
N ALA A 132 16.67 -8.45 -8.44
CA ALA A 132 15.82 -7.27 -8.31
C ALA A 132 16.10 -6.50 -7.01
N LEU A 133 16.30 -7.20 -5.89
CA LEU A 133 16.69 -6.60 -4.61
C LEU A 133 18.08 -5.95 -4.67
N VAL A 134 19.04 -6.61 -5.31
CA VAL A 134 20.38 -6.03 -5.52
C VAL A 134 20.28 -4.77 -6.36
N ALA A 135 19.55 -4.79 -7.48
CA ALA A 135 19.32 -3.60 -8.32
C ALA A 135 18.60 -2.47 -7.54
N ALA A 136 17.62 -2.82 -6.72
CA ALA A 136 16.92 -1.87 -5.85
C ALA A 136 17.88 -1.19 -4.87
N VAL A 137 18.82 -1.94 -4.27
CA VAL A 137 19.84 -1.37 -3.37
C VAL A 137 20.86 -0.56 -4.15
N MET A 138 21.30 -0.99 -5.33
CA MET A 138 22.36 -0.29 -6.08
C MET A 138 21.91 1.02 -6.72
N VAL A 139 20.62 1.17 -7.01
CA VAL A 139 20.08 2.37 -7.69
C VAL A 139 19.22 3.21 -6.76
N GLY A 140 18.46 2.57 -5.86
CA GLY A 140 17.49 3.23 -5.00
C GLY A 140 16.20 3.67 -5.69
N GLY A 141 15.40 4.45 -4.95
CA GLY A 141 14.15 5.01 -5.42
C GLY A 141 13.11 3.96 -5.87
N MET A 142 12.48 4.22 -7.03
CA MET A 142 11.37 3.41 -7.54
C MET A 142 11.77 2.00 -7.99
N LEU A 143 13.06 1.67 -8.12
CA LEU A 143 13.49 0.30 -8.40
C LEU A 143 13.30 -0.65 -7.20
N ALA A 144 12.96 -0.13 -6.02
CA ALA A 144 12.50 -0.95 -4.90
C ALA A 144 11.16 -1.66 -5.18
N ILE A 145 10.29 -1.11 -6.04
CA ILE A 145 8.97 -1.67 -6.35
C ILE A 145 9.06 -3.09 -6.91
N PRO A 146 9.76 -3.35 -8.03
CA PRO A 146 9.82 -4.69 -8.61
C PRO A 146 10.38 -5.72 -7.64
N ALA A 147 11.42 -5.35 -6.87
CA ALA A 147 12.00 -6.21 -5.85
C ALA A 147 10.97 -6.59 -4.76
N MET A 148 10.32 -5.59 -4.16
CA MET A 148 9.36 -5.81 -3.08
C MET A 148 8.10 -6.53 -3.57
N PHE A 149 7.67 -6.30 -4.81
CA PHE A 149 6.57 -7.02 -5.44
C PHE A 149 6.88 -8.51 -5.57
N LEU A 150 8.06 -8.86 -6.10
CA LEU A 150 8.49 -10.25 -6.26
C LEU A 150 8.68 -10.94 -4.91
N ILE A 151 9.31 -10.27 -3.93
CA ILE A 151 9.45 -10.80 -2.57
C ILE A 151 8.07 -11.04 -1.95
N GLY A 152 7.17 -10.06 -2.03
CA GLY A 152 5.82 -10.19 -1.49
C GLY A 152 5.04 -11.34 -2.13
N TYR A 153 5.19 -11.53 -3.45
CA TYR A 153 4.59 -12.65 -4.15
C TYR A 153 5.21 -14.00 -3.75
N ALA A 154 6.53 -14.08 -3.65
CA ALA A 154 7.26 -15.27 -3.22
C ALA A 154 6.86 -15.69 -1.79
N LEU A 155 6.77 -14.75 -0.85
CA LEU A 155 6.37 -15.02 0.53
C LEU A 155 5.00 -15.71 0.62
N VAL A 156 4.08 -15.38 -0.28
CA VAL A 156 2.77 -16.05 -0.36
C VAL A 156 2.91 -17.45 -0.94
N GLN A 157 3.68 -17.63 -2.01
CA GLN A 157 3.86 -18.93 -2.67
C GLN A 157 4.59 -19.96 -1.79
N TYR A 158 5.45 -19.50 -0.88
CA TYR A 158 6.12 -20.35 0.11
C TYR A 158 5.34 -20.49 1.42
N GLY A 159 4.15 -19.88 1.54
CA GLY A 159 3.31 -19.96 2.72
C GLY A 159 3.88 -19.25 3.96
N VAL A 160 4.86 -18.35 3.78
CA VAL A 160 5.53 -17.62 4.87
C VAL A 160 4.55 -16.70 5.59
N ILE A 161 3.60 -16.11 4.86
CA ILE A 161 2.56 -15.23 5.45
C ILE A 161 1.74 -15.95 6.52
N ALA A 162 1.46 -17.25 6.35
CA ALA A 162 0.76 -18.02 7.38
C ALA A 162 1.62 -18.20 8.66
N ARG A 163 2.94 -18.34 8.50
CA ARG A 163 3.89 -18.44 9.62
C ARG A 163 4.03 -17.12 10.36
N LEU A 164 3.97 -15.98 9.66
CA LEU A 164 3.97 -14.63 10.24
C LEU A 164 2.69 -14.29 11.04
N THR A 165 1.67 -15.13 10.96
CA THR A 165 0.46 -15.03 11.80
C THR A 165 0.37 -16.12 12.86
N GLY A 166 1.35 -17.03 12.92
CA GLY A 166 1.39 -18.15 13.87
C GLY A 166 2.25 -17.88 15.10
N PRO A 167 2.38 -18.84 16.02
CA PRO A 167 3.12 -18.68 17.29
C PRO A 167 4.60 -18.29 17.10
N GLY A 168 5.24 -18.77 16.03
CA GLY A 168 6.63 -18.44 15.70
C GLY A 168 6.84 -17.02 15.14
N ALA A 169 5.76 -16.27 14.87
CA ALA A 169 5.85 -14.93 14.32
C ALA A 169 6.56 -13.95 15.26
N VAL A 170 6.35 -14.09 16.57
CA VAL A 170 6.96 -13.22 17.59
C VAL A 170 8.47 -13.43 17.60
N VAL A 171 8.94 -14.68 17.70
CA VAL A 171 10.37 -14.99 17.73
C VAL A 171 11.05 -14.56 16.43
N THR A 172 10.45 -14.86 15.28
CA THR A 172 10.99 -14.47 13.97
C THR A 172 11.08 -12.95 13.85
N SER A 173 10.02 -12.23 14.23
CA SER A 173 9.98 -10.77 14.13
C SER A 173 10.93 -10.11 15.12
N ALA A 174 11.10 -10.67 16.33
CA ALA A 174 12.06 -10.18 17.32
C ALA A 174 13.51 -10.39 16.85
N GLY A 175 13.83 -11.57 16.29
CA GLY A 175 15.15 -11.85 15.72
C GLY A 175 15.49 -10.92 14.56
N LEU A 176 14.55 -10.73 13.62
CA LEU A 176 14.74 -9.78 12.52
C LEU A 176 14.86 -8.34 13.01
N LEU A 177 14.06 -7.94 14.00
CA LEU A 177 14.13 -6.61 14.59
C LEU A 177 15.49 -6.37 15.28
N ALA A 178 16.07 -7.37 15.93
CA ALA A 178 17.42 -7.25 16.50
C ALA A 178 18.47 -6.99 15.42
N VAL A 179 18.42 -7.71 14.30
CA VAL A 179 19.31 -7.47 13.15
C VAL A 179 19.12 -6.06 12.60
N VAL A 180 17.87 -5.63 12.42
CA VAL A 180 17.55 -4.28 11.95
C VAL A 180 18.04 -3.21 12.94
N ALA A 181 17.89 -3.42 14.24
CA ALA A 181 18.33 -2.50 15.27
C ALA A 181 19.86 -2.31 15.30
N VAL A 182 20.63 -3.33 14.92
CA VAL A 182 22.08 -3.23 14.75
C VAL A 182 22.44 -2.53 13.44
N ALA A 183 21.73 -2.81 12.34
CA ALA A 183 22.03 -2.26 11.02
C ALA A 183 21.59 -0.78 10.84
N THR A 184 20.56 -0.33 11.56
CA THR A 184 19.95 1.00 11.37
C THR A 184 20.87 2.16 11.81
N PRO A 185 21.51 2.14 13.01
CA PRO A 185 22.35 3.25 13.46
C PRO A 185 23.49 3.65 12.50
N PRO A 186 24.31 2.73 11.94
CA PRO A 186 25.36 3.13 11.00
C PRO A 186 24.81 3.67 9.67
N LEU A 187 23.65 3.18 9.22
CA LEU A 187 22.98 3.71 8.03
C LEU A 187 22.47 5.13 8.26
N LEU A 188 21.84 5.38 9.41
CA LEU A 188 21.33 6.69 9.78
C LEU A 188 22.46 7.70 10.05
N SER A 189 23.54 7.29 10.71
CA SER A 189 24.68 8.17 10.95
C SER A 189 25.35 8.59 9.64
N TRP A 190 25.50 7.66 8.69
CA TRP A 190 26.04 7.96 7.38
C TRP A 190 25.12 8.90 6.58
N LEU A 191 23.80 8.68 6.61
CA LEU A 191 22.82 9.54 5.93
C LEU A 191 22.78 10.95 6.54
N ALA A 192 22.85 11.04 7.88
CA ALA A 192 22.91 12.33 8.58
C ALA A 192 24.19 13.12 8.23
N ALA A 193 25.30 12.43 7.96
CA ALA A 193 26.53 13.05 7.50
C ALA A 193 26.50 13.45 6.01
N HIS A 194 25.62 12.84 5.21
CA HIS A 194 25.51 13.08 3.77
C HIS A 194 24.06 13.39 3.34
N PRO A 195 23.45 14.47 3.85
CA PRO A 195 22.03 14.77 3.61
C PRO A 195 21.69 14.94 2.13
N ALA A 196 22.62 15.42 1.31
CA ALA A 196 22.45 15.54 -0.14
C ALA A 196 22.33 14.19 -0.88
N GLN A 197 22.69 13.08 -0.21
CA GLN A 197 22.61 11.72 -0.77
C GLN A 197 21.37 10.96 -0.26
N ILE A 198 20.48 11.62 0.50
CA ILE A 198 19.18 11.06 0.86
C ILE A 198 18.32 11.01 -0.41
N GLY A 199 17.78 9.84 -0.74
CA GLY A 199 17.00 9.61 -1.95
C GLY A 199 17.62 8.55 -2.86
N PHE A 200 17.98 8.93 -4.08
CA PHE A 200 18.54 8.05 -5.13
C PHE A 200 20.01 7.68 -4.89
N HIS A 201 20.32 7.08 -3.73
CA HIS A 201 21.66 6.58 -3.39
C HIS A 201 21.58 5.20 -2.73
N PRO A 202 22.57 4.30 -2.94
CA PRO A 202 22.52 2.96 -2.39
C PRO A 202 22.35 2.85 -0.88
N MET A 203 22.99 3.74 -0.14
CA MET A 203 22.86 3.78 1.32
C MET A 203 21.47 4.22 1.77
N SER A 204 20.83 5.15 1.05
CA SER A 204 19.43 5.55 1.31
C SER A 204 18.49 4.39 1.03
N ALA A 205 18.71 3.68 -0.09
CA ALA A 205 17.94 2.49 -0.45
C ALA A 205 18.07 1.37 0.59
N ALA A 206 19.30 1.09 1.02
CA ALA A 206 19.58 0.11 2.07
C ALA A 206 18.89 0.49 3.39
N ALA A 207 19.01 1.74 3.83
CA ALA A 207 18.31 2.26 5.00
C ALA A 207 16.79 2.12 4.85
N GLY A 208 16.24 2.50 3.69
CA GLY A 208 14.83 2.37 3.35
C GLY A 208 14.31 0.95 3.56
N LEU A 209 15.00 -0.04 2.99
CA LEU A 209 14.62 -1.46 3.08
C LEU A 209 14.80 -2.04 4.49
N VAL A 210 15.91 -1.72 5.16
CA VAL A 210 16.20 -2.19 6.53
C VAL A 210 15.19 -1.64 7.52
N MET A 211 14.91 -0.33 7.46
CA MET A 211 13.93 0.31 8.34
C MET A 211 12.49 -0.10 8.01
N ALA A 212 12.15 -0.28 6.73
CA ALA A 212 10.85 -0.83 6.33
C ALA A 212 10.60 -2.21 6.98
N LEU A 213 11.61 -3.09 6.97
CA LEU A 213 11.55 -4.37 7.67
C LEU A 213 11.38 -4.18 9.18
N GLY A 214 12.13 -3.24 9.79
CA GLY A 214 11.98 -2.88 11.19
C GLY A 214 10.56 -2.46 11.56
N TYR A 215 9.95 -1.57 10.78
CA TYR A 215 8.57 -1.12 10.99
C TYR A 215 7.56 -2.25 10.83
N VAL A 216 7.74 -3.14 9.85
CA VAL A 216 6.89 -4.33 9.71
C VAL A 216 7.03 -5.23 10.95
N CYS A 217 8.25 -5.52 11.40
CA CYS A 217 8.51 -6.34 12.59
C CYS A 217 7.90 -5.72 13.85
N LEU A 218 8.06 -4.41 14.05
CA LEU A 218 7.47 -3.69 15.18
C LEU A 218 5.94 -3.79 15.19
N VAL A 219 5.30 -3.60 14.04
CA VAL A 219 3.83 -3.73 13.94
C VAL A 219 3.40 -5.18 14.19
N VAL A 220 4.12 -6.17 13.65
CA VAL A 220 3.81 -7.59 13.90
C VAL A 220 3.93 -7.92 15.40
N LEU A 221 5.00 -7.47 16.06
CA LEU A 221 5.20 -7.67 17.50
C LEU A 221 4.11 -6.97 18.31
N ALA A 222 3.81 -5.70 18.01
CA ALA A 222 2.75 -4.95 18.70
C ALA A 222 1.35 -5.57 18.50
N MET A 223 1.10 -6.19 17.34
CA MET A 223 -0.13 -6.95 17.07
C MET A 223 -0.22 -8.28 17.86
N ASN A 224 0.85 -8.68 18.55
CA ASN A 224 0.90 -9.81 19.47
C ASN A 224 0.96 -9.39 20.95
N THR A 225 0.77 -8.10 21.26
CA THR A 225 0.64 -7.58 22.63
C THR A 225 -0.78 -7.05 22.88
N PRO A 226 -1.11 -6.56 24.11
CA PRO A 226 -2.41 -5.93 24.39
C PRO A 226 -2.73 -4.73 23.49
N LEU A 227 -1.73 -4.11 22.85
CA LEU A 227 -1.89 -3.00 21.91
C LEU A 227 -2.67 -3.37 20.64
N LYS A 228 -2.82 -4.66 20.35
CA LYS A 228 -3.55 -5.16 19.18
C LYS A 228 -4.94 -4.54 19.02
N SER A 229 -5.70 -4.38 20.11
CA SER A 229 -7.06 -3.83 20.04
C SER A 229 -7.06 -2.37 19.56
N ALA A 230 -6.21 -1.54 20.17
CA ALA A 230 -6.04 -0.14 19.82
C ALA A 230 -5.51 0.03 18.38
N LEU A 231 -4.43 -0.68 18.03
CA LEU A 231 -3.87 -0.63 16.67
C LEU A 231 -4.88 -1.07 15.62
N SER A 232 -5.64 -2.13 15.89
CA SER A 232 -6.68 -2.59 14.98
C SER A 232 -7.79 -1.55 14.83
N ALA A 233 -8.23 -0.92 15.91
CA ALA A 233 -9.28 0.09 15.89
C ALA A 233 -8.88 1.33 15.06
N VAL A 234 -7.61 1.74 15.16
CA VAL A 234 -7.09 2.92 14.44
C VAL A 234 -6.76 2.59 12.98
N PHE A 235 -5.94 1.57 12.73
CA PHE A 235 -5.33 1.39 11.41
C PHE A 235 -6.10 0.43 10.50
N THR A 236 -6.91 -0.50 11.03
CA THR A 236 -7.68 -1.42 10.17
C THR A 236 -8.68 -0.68 9.26
N PRO A 237 -9.45 0.32 9.74
CA PRO A 237 -10.35 1.08 8.85
C PRO A 237 -9.58 1.75 7.71
N LEU A 238 -8.45 2.39 8.04
CA LEU A 238 -7.59 3.06 7.06
C LEU A 238 -7.05 2.09 6.00
N GLY A 239 -6.52 0.94 6.44
CA GLY A 239 -5.95 -0.06 5.52
C GLY A 239 -6.97 -0.84 4.70
N ARG A 240 -8.20 -1.01 5.21
CA ARG A 240 -9.32 -1.61 4.44
C ARG A 240 -9.81 -0.73 3.30
N MET A 241 -9.56 0.58 3.41
CA MET A 241 -9.90 1.59 2.42
C MET A 241 -8.63 2.26 1.86
N ALA A 242 -7.53 1.50 1.74
CA ALA A 242 -6.23 2.05 1.38
C ALA A 242 -6.21 2.81 0.05
N LEU A 243 -6.93 2.35 -0.98
CA LEU A 243 -6.97 3.02 -2.28
C LEU A 243 -7.83 4.29 -2.20
N THR A 244 -8.99 4.20 -1.55
CA THR A 244 -9.85 5.37 -1.31
C THR A 244 -9.12 6.43 -0.50
N ASN A 245 -8.44 6.05 0.57
CA ASN A 245 -7.74 6.97 1.45
C ASN A 245 -6.43 7.50 0.82
N TYR A 246 -5.75 6.72 -0.04
CA TYR A 246 -4.60 7.22 -0.78
C TYR A 246 -5.00 8.34 -1.75
N LEU A 247 -6.01 8.11 -2.58
CA LEU A 247 -6.52 9.12 -3.51
C LEU A 247 -7.15 10.30 -2.77
N GLY A 248 -7.94 10.01 -1.73
CA GLY A 248 -8.56 11.04 -0.90
C GLY A 248 -7.53 11.91 -0.18
N ALA A 249 -6.41 11.33 0.27
CA ALA A 249 -5.32 12.07 0.88
C ALA A 249 -4.71 13.07 -0.10
N THR A 250 -4.41 12.66 -1.33
CA THR A 250 -3.92 13.58 -2.37
C THR A 250 -4.92 14.69 -2.67
N LEU A 251 -6.22 14.37 -2.80
CA LEU A 251 -7.25 15.38 -3.04
C LEU A 251 -7.36 16.39 -1.89
N LEU A 252 -7.26 15.93 -0.64
CA LEU A 252 -7.29 16.80 0.54
C LEU A 252 -6.04 17.67 0.61
N LEU A 253 -4.85 17.11 0.36
CA LEU A 253 -3.61 17.89 0.29
C LEU A 253 -3.68 18.95 -0.83
N TRP A 254 -4.15 18.56 -2.02
CA TRP A 254 -4.32 19.48 -3.15
C TRP A 254 -5.32 20.60 -2.84
N ALA A 255 -6.40 20.31 -2.11
CA ALA A 255 -7.35 21.31 -1.65
C ALA A 255 -6.76 22.28 -0.60
N ILE A 256 -5.77 21.83 0.18
CA ILE A 256 -5.11 22.64 1.21
C ILE A 256 -3.95 23.46 0.63
N MET A 257 -3.33 23.00 -0.46
CA MET A 257 -2.17 23.64 -1.10
C MET A 257 -2.32 25.17 -1.29
N PRO A 258 -3.47 25.73 -1.75
CA PRO A 258 -3.63 27.17 -1.91
C PRO A 258 -3.63 27.96 -0.60
N PHE A 259 -3.84 27.28 0.53
CA PHE A 259 -3.95 27.87 1.87
C PHE A 259 -2.64 27.79 2.69
N THR A 260 -1.56 27.27 2.10
CA THR A 260 -0.28 27.02 2.78
C THR A 260 0.33 28.29 3.37
N THR A 261 0.26 29.42 2.67
CA THR A 261 0.77 30.71 3.15
C THR A 261 -0.01 31.24 4.34
N GLN A 262 -1.36 31.14 4.33
CA GLN A 262 -2.21 31.59 5.45
C GLN A 262 -2.07 30.69 6.67
N LEU A 263 -1.83 29.40 6.45
CA LEU A 263 -1.54 28.44 7.52
C LEU A 263 -0.10 28.58 8.06
N GLY A 264 0.76 29.34 7.36
CA GLY A 264 2.19 29.46 7.66
C GLY A 264 2.93 28.13 7.56
N ILE A 265 2.55 27.32 6.56
CA ILE A 265 3.24 26.10 6.20
C ILE A 265 4.41 26.49 5.29
N ALA A 266 5.62 26.26 5.78
CA ALA A 266 6.87 26.57 5.11
C ALA A 266 7.96 25.62 5.62
N ASP A 267 9.13 25.64 4.98
CA ASP A 267 10.29 24.84 5.39
C ASP A 267 11.02 25.44 6.60
N SER A 268 10.26 25.74 7.66
CA SER A 268 10.74 26.14 8.98
C SER A 268 10.29 25.12 10.01
N THR A 269 10.88 25.11 11.21
CA THR A 269 10.49 24.17 12.28
C THR A 269 8.99 24.27 12.56
N ASP A 270 8.47 25.48 12.76
CA ASP A 270 7.05 25.72 13.03
C ASP A 270 6.19 25.36 11.83
N GLY A 271 6.62 25.69 10.61
CA GLY A 271 5.90 25.36 9.38
C GLY A 271 5.78 23.85 9.16
N MET A 272 6.85 23.09 9.39
CA MET A 272 6.84 21.62 9.38
C MET A 272 5.90 21.05 10.44
N LEU A 273 5.90 21.58 11.66
CA LEU A 273 4.99 21.13 12.72
C LEU A 273 3.52 21.39 12.35
N ARG A 274 3.22 22.53 11.73
CA ARG A 274 1.87 22.83 11.20
C ARG A 274 1.49 21.89 10.06
N MET A 275 2.41 21.56 9.16
CA MET A 275 2.19 20.55 8.12
C MET A 275 1.87 19.17 8.74
N LEU A 276 2.60 18.76 9.78
CA LEU A 276 2.31 17.51 10.50
C LEU A 276 0.94 17.55 11.18
N GLY A 277 0.55 18.71 11.73
CA GLY A 277 -0.80 18.94 12.25
C GLY A 277 -1.89 18.76 11.18
N VAL A 278 -1.66 19.29 9.97
CA VAL A 278 -2.54 19.07 8.81
C VAL A 278 -2.62 17.59 8.44
N CYS A 279 -1.49 16.90 8.33
CA CYS A 279 -1.46 15.46 8.06
C CYS A 279 -2.25 14.66 9.11
N LEU A 280 -2.06 14.98 10.40
CA LEU A 280 -2.80 14.35 11.48
C LEU A 280 -4.31 14.63 11.38
N GLY A 281 -4.70 15.87 11.06
CA GLY A 281 -6.09 16.25 10.82
C GLY A 281 -6.72 15.44 9.68
N ILE A 282 -6.01 15.29 8.55
CA ILE A 282 -6.42 14.44 7.42
C ILE A 282 -6.59 12.99 7.88
N LEU A 283 -5.63 12.43 8.61
CA LEU A 283 -5.71 11.04 9.08
C LEU A 283 -6.89 10.81 10.02
N ILE A 284 -7.18 11.75 10.92
CA ILE A 284 -8.35 11.68 11.81
C ILE A 284 -9.64 11.74 10.99
N ALA A 285 -9.75 12.67 10.05
CA ALA A 285 -10.92 12.78 9.18
C ALA A 285 -11.14 11.50 8.35
N GLN A 286 -10.06 10.97 7.74
CA GLN A 286 -10.10 9.73 6.99
C GLN A 286 -10.42 8.51 7.86
N TRP A 287 -9.94 8.48 9.11
CA TRP A 287 -10.24 7.41 10.05
C TRP A 287 -11.72 7.41 10.44
N ILE A 288 -12.29 8.59 10.77
CA ILE A 288 -13.72 8.75 11.05
C ILE A 288 -14.53 8.31 9.84
N PHE A 289 -14.23 8.87 8.66
CA PHE A 289 -14.91 8.53 7.41
C PHE A 289 -14.84 7.02 7.12
N SER A 290 -13.66 6.43 7.17
CA SER A 290 -13.46 5.00 6.91
C SER A 290 -14.22 4.13 7.89
N THR A 291 -14.24 4.51 9.17
CA THR A 291 -14.93 3.76 10.21
C THR A 291 -16.44 3.80 10.01
N LEU A 292 -17.02 4.98 9.77
CA LEU A 292 -18.45 5.14 9.52
C LEU A 292 -18.88 4.47 8.21
N TRP A 293 -18.09 4.64 7.14
CA TRP A 293 -18.36 4.05 5.83
C TRP A 293 -18.35 2.53 5.88
N LEU A 294 -17.33 1.93 6.52
CA LEU A 294 -17.21 0.48 6.61
C LEU A 294 -18.33 -0.15 7.44
N ARG A 295 -18.88 0.55 8.43
CA ARG A 295 -20.08 0.11 9.17
C ARG A 295 -21.30 -0.01 8.26
N ARG A 296 -21.46 0.91 7.29
CA ARG A 296 -22.63 0.95 6.40
C ARG A 296 -22.51 0.10 5.14
N PHE A 297 -21.33 0.05 4.53
CA PHE A 297 -21.12 -0.53 3.18
C PHE A 297 -20.13 -1.70 3.15
N GLY A 298 -19.36 -1.94 4.22
CA GLY A 298 -18.43 -3.07 4.35
C GLY A 298 -17.16 -3.02 3.49
N GLN A 299 -17.10 -2.15 2.47
CA GLN A 299 -15.95 -1.97 1.57
C GLN A 299 -15.87 -0.50 1.13
N GLY A 300 -14.66 0.02 0.94
CA GLY A 300 -14.48 1.40 0.46
C GLY A 300 -14.99 1.59 -0.98
N PRO A 301 -15.34 2.83 -1.37
CA PRO A 301 -15.97 3.13 -2.64
C PRO A 301 -15.07 2.76 -3.83
N VAL A 302 -13.80 3.18 -3.81
CA VAL A 302 -12.86 2.89 -4.91
C VAL A 302 -12.47 1.42 -4.92
N GLU A 303 -12.32 0.79 -3.75
CA GLU A 303 -12.07 -0.64 -3.63
C GLU A 303 -13.22 -1.46 -4.21
N LYS A 304 -14.47 -1.01 -4.03
CA LYS A 304 -15.65 -1.67 -4.59
C LYS A 304 -15.64 -1.62 -6.11
N LEU A 305 -15.37 -0.45 -6.69
CA LEU A 305 -15.24 -0.28 -8.14
C LEU A 305 -14.10 -1.15 -8.70
N TRP A 306 -12.94 -1.09 -8.06
CA TRP A 306 -11.78 -1.89 -8.43
C TRP A 306 -12.04 -3.40 -8.40
N ARG A 307 -12.78 -3.87 -7.38
CA ARG A 307 -13.20 -5.26 -7.28
C ARG A 307 -14.17 -5.66 -8.39
N GLN A 308 -15.11 -4.78 -8.75
CA GLN A 308 -16.05 -5.01 -9.85
C GLN A 308 -15.30 -5.14 -11.19
N VAL A 309 -14.31 -4.27 -11.45
CA VAL A 309 -13.50 -4.37 -12.67
C VAL A 309 -12.64 -5.65 -12.69
N THR A 310 -12.08 -6.03 -11.54
CA THR A 310 -11.22 -7.22 -11.42
C THR A 310 -11.97 -8.51 -11.74
N TRP A 311 -13.17 -8.70 -11.18
CA TRP A 311 -13.90 -9.97 -11.30
C TRP A 311 -15.02 -9.95 -12.35
N GLY A 312 -15.46 -8.77 -12.78
CA GLY A 312 -16.73 -8.60 -13.51
C GLY A 312 -17.92 -8.56 -12.55
N ARG A 313 -19.14 -8.38 -13.10
CA ARG A 313 -20.36 -8.55 -12.31
C ARG A 313 -20.43 -10.00 -11.78
N PRO A 314 -20.90 -10.21 -10.54
CA PRO A 314 -20.96 -11.55 -9.99
C PRO A 314 -21.95 -12.41 -10.78
N ARG A 315 -21.53 -13.60 -11.25
CA ARG A 315 -22.35 -14.52 -12.06
C ARG A 315 -23.71 -14.88 -11.45
N TRP A 316 -23.86 -14.85 -10.13
CA TRP A 316 -25.16 -15.08 -9.48
C TRP A 316 -26.20 -13.99 -9.77
N GLN A 317 -25.79 -12.78 -10.17
CA GLN A 317 -26.72 -11.76 -10.67
C GLN A 317 -27.20 -12.10 -12.09
N ASP A 318 -26.39 -12.78 -12.89
CA ASP A 318 -26.74 -13.20 -14.24
C ASP A 318 -27.63 -14.46 -14.20
N GLU A 319 -27.37 -15.41 -13.28
CA GLU A 319 -28.23 -16.58 -13.05
C GLU A 319 -29.60 -16.20 -12.47
N ALA A 320 -29.67 -15.24 -11.54
CA ALA A 320 -30.93 -14.72 -11.00
C ALA A 320 -31.74 -13.94 -12.06
N LYS A 321 -31.05 -13.25 -12.98
CA LYS A 321 -31.71 -12.60 -14.13
C LYS A 321 -32.18 -13.61 -15.16
N ALA A 322 -31.35 -14.60 -15.50
CA ALA A 322 -31.69 -15.64 -16.48
C ALA A 322 -32.85 -16.54 -15.99
N THR A 323 -32.87 -16.89 -14.70
CA THR A 323 -34.01 -17.62 -14.10
C THR A 323 -35.26 -16.75 -14.00
N GLY A 324 -35.13 -15.46 -13.70
CA GLY A 324 -36.23 -14.49 -13.71
C GLY A 324 -36.83 -14.27 -15.11
N ASP A 325 -35.98 -14.11 -16.12
CA ASP A 325 -36.39 -13.89 -17.52
C ASP A 325 -37.03 -15.16 -18.12
N ALA A 326 -36.49 -16.35 -17.83
CA ALA A 326 -37.09 -17.62 -18.24
C ALA A 326 -38.48 -17.84 -17.60
N ALA A 327 -38.64 -17.49 -16.32
CA ALA A 327 -39.92 -17.58 -15.61
C ALA A 327 -40.94 -16.50 -16.03
N TRP A 328 -40.50 -15.40 -16.66
CA TRP A 328 -41.35 -14.40 -17.27
C TRP A 328 -41.81 -14.84 -18.67
N THR A 329 -40.88 -15.37 -19.49
CA THR A 329 -41.18 -15.80 -20.87
C THR A 329 -42.19 -16.96 -20.89
N GLN A 330 -42.07 -17.93 -19.97
CA GLN A 330 -43.05 -19.02 -19.83
C GLN A 330 -44.45 -18.53 -19.44
N ARG A 331 -44.55 -17.44 -18.66
CA ARG A 331 -45.84 -16.86 -18.25
C ARG A 331 -46.51 -16.10 -19.38
N THR A 332 -45.75 -15.39 -20.21
CA THR A 332 -46.29 -14.63 -21.35
C THR A 332 -46.70 -15.52 -22.52
N THR A 333 -46.02 -16.65 -22.75
CA THR A 333 -46.41 -17.61 -23.80
C THR A 333 -47.64 -18.44 -23.43
N ALA A 334 -47.87 -18.68 -22.14
CA ALA A 334 -49.06 -19.41 -21.67
C ALA A 334 -50.34 -18.55 -21.69
N SER A 335 -50.22 -17.23 -21.61
CA SER A 335 -51.37 -16.31 -21.67
C SER A 335 -51.80 -15.92 -23.08
N SER A 336 -51.02 -16.23 -24.11
CA SER A 336 -51.33 -15.94 -25.52
C SER A 336 -51.96 -17.10 -26.29
N SER A 337 -52.21 -18.23 -25.60
CA SER A 337 -52.78 -19.47 -26.16
C SER A 337 -54.21 -19.75 -25.65
N ILE A 338 -54.92 -18.72 -25.20
CA ILE A 338 -56.34 -18.71 -24.85
C ILE A 338 -56.99 -17.62 -25.69
#